data_AF-R7UC31-F1
#
_entry.id   AF-R7UC31-F1
#
_cell.length_a   1.000
_cell.length_b   1.000
_cell.length_c   1.000
_cell.angle_alpha   90.00
_cell.angle_beta   90.00
_cell.angle_gamma   90.00
#
_symmetry.space_group_name_H-M   'P 1'
#
loop_
_entity.id
_entity.type
_entity.pdbx_description
1 polymer ?
#
loop_
_entity_poly.entity_id
_entity_poly.type
_entity_poly.pdbx_seq_one_letter_code
_entity_poly.pdbx_strand_id
1 'polypeptide(L)'
;MSTKLPWKEWISAYAKRLCLLTFDEAHVVPQWGKDFRHVYLEVGMLRSVLRGNACTLALTATLNLELKEKLLDVLHLEDSETVCVVRNPDRPNITLQIWPRRESQRGKVPLPLQQYVEHFKEKTLSGHFNEIEKSILYCRELNDVGRFFVLLRKLLGAAAVDAEDPDDRTICVYYAGIDLPSERLALARFAEGKAKLMITTVAFGLGINIPDVRRVHHYGAPATVLEYWQEIGRFPIAYSGAYPRL
;
A
#
# COMPACT_ATOMS: atom_id res chain seq x y z
N MET A 1 -29.51 -9.48 29.29
CA MET A 1 -28.91 -8.27 29.89
C MET A 1 -27.43 -8.30 29.55
N SER A 2 -27.06 -7.70 28.41
CA SER A 2 -25.73 -7.86 27.81
C SER A 2 -24.76 -6.84 28.38
N THR A 3 -23.59 -7.35 28.77
CA THR A 3 -22.40 -6.76 29.36
C THR A 3 -22.09 -5.32 28.93
N LYS A 4 -21.97 -4.41 29.91
CA LYS A 4 -21.32 -3.11 29.73
C LYS A 4 -19.95 -3.31 29.08
N LEU A 5 -19.69 -2.58 28.01
CA LEU A 5 -18.39 -2.59 27.33
C LEU A 5 -17.30 -2.07 28.28
N PRO A 6 -16.31 -2.89 28.66
CA PRO A 6 -15.31 -2.55 29.68
C PRO A 6 -14.47 -1.32 29.32
N TRP A 7 -14.33 -0.99 28.04
CA TRP A 7 -13.51 0.15 27.60
C TRP A 7 -13.99 1.50 28.16
N LYS A 8 -15.30 1.69 28.37
CA LYS A 8 -15.85 2.96 28.89
C LYS A 8 -15.39 3.23 30.31
N GLU A 9 -15.43 2.20 31.16
CA GLU A 9 -14.98 2.29 32.56
C GLU A 9 -13.47 2.53 32.64
N TRP A 10 -12.69 1.84 31.80
CA TRP A 10 -11.25 2.07 31.68
C TRP A 10 -10.93 3.50 31.23
N ILE A 11 -11.53 3.96 30.14
CA ILE A 11 -11.24 5.29 29.61
C ILE A 11 -11.65 6.39 30.58
N SER A 12 -12.78 6.28 31.28
CA SER A 12 -13.14 7.24 32.32
C SER A 12 -12.16 7.25 33.49
N ALA A 13 -11.64 6.09 33.92
CA ALA A 13 -10.65 6.00 34.99
C ALA A 13 -9.29 6.61 34.62
N TYR A 14 -8.90 6.51 33.34
CA TYR A 14 -7.61 7.00 32.85
C TYR A 14 -7.69 8.31 32.05
N ALA A 15 -8.88 8.91 31.87
CA ALA A 15 -9.10 10.08 31.02
C ALA A 15 -8.12 11.23 31.32
N LYS A 16 -7.86 11.51 32.60
CA LYS A 16 -6.92 12.56 33.04
C LYS A 16 -5.45 12.26 32.77
N ARG A 17 -5.11 11.01 32.43
CA ARG A 17 -3.75 10.56 32.10
C ARG A 17 -3.55 10.36 30.60
N LEU A 18 -4.60 10.48 29.79
CA LEU A 18 -4.54 10.35 28.34
C LEU A 18 -4.21 11.72 27.73
N CYS A 19 -3.11 11.80 26.99
CA CYS A 19 -2.67 13.05 26.37
C CYS A 19 -3.08 13.17 24.88
N LEU A 20 -3.25 12.03 24.20
CA LEU A 20 -3.48 11.98 22.76
C LEU A 20 -4.45 10.83 22.41
N LEU A 21 -5.42 11.15 21.56
CA LEU A 21 -6.31 10.21 20.89
C LEU A 21 -6.03 10.30 19.39
N THR A 22 -5.59 9.21 18.78
CA THR A 22 -5.23 9.18 17.35
C THR A 22 -6.19 8.32 16.55
N PHE A 23 -6.70 8.87 15.45
CA PHE A 23 -7.45 8.16 14.43
C PHE A 23 -6.59 8.06 13.17
N ASP A 24 -6.03 6.89 12.93
CA ASP A 24 -5.42 6.58 11.64
C ASP A 24 -6.51 6.18 10.62
N GLU A 25 -6.26 6.45 9.35
CA GLU A 25 -7.25 6.31 8.27
C GLU A 25 -8.61 6.97 8.58
N ALA A 26 -8.57 8.18 9.14
CA ALA A 26 -9.74 8.88 9.66
C ALA A 26 -10.85 9.09 8.62
N HIS A 27 -10.55 9.07 7.31
CA HIS A 27 -11.55 9.12 6.24
C HIS A 27 -12.57 7.97 6.29
N VAL A 28 -12.24 6.86 6.95
CA VAL A 28 -13.12 5.72 7.15
C VAL A 28 -14.28 6.03 8.11
N VAL A 29 -14.03 6.87 9.12
CA VAL A 29 -15.01 7.23 10.16
C VAL A 29 -16.33 7.75 9.57
N PRO A 30 -16.35 8.76 8.67
CA PRO A 30 -17.59 9.24 8.06
C PRO A 30 -18.20 8.26 7.04
N GLN A 31 -17.43 7.35 6.46
CA GLN A 31 -17.90 6.39 5.45
C GLN A 31 -18.64 5.19 6.06
N TRP A 32 -18.28 4.76 7.26
CA TRP A 32 -18.78 3.51 7.85
C TRP A 32 -20.01 3.64 8.74
N GLY A 33 -20.52 4.85 8.95
CA GLY A 33 -21.63 5.15 9.86
C GLY A 33 -23.01 4.61 9.46
N LYS A 34 -23.18 4.01 8.28
CA LYS A 34 -24.47 3.43 7.84
C LYS A 34 -24.47 1.94 7.50
N ASP A 35 -23.40 1.37 6.90
CA ASP A 35 -23.51 0.05 6.25
C ASP A 35 -22.52 -1.05 6.68
N PHE A 36 -21.55 -0.81 7.59
CA PHE A 36 -20.49 -1.83 7.83
C PHE A 36 -20.17 -2.17 9.28
N ARG A 37 -19.99 -1.19 10.20
CA ARG A 37 -19.65 -1.47 11.62
C ARG A 37 -20.19 -0.42 12.59
N HIS A 38 -21.24 -0.75 13.34
CA HIS A 38 -21.82 0.10 14.40
C HIS A 38 -20.81 0.59 15.46
N VAL A 39 -19.72 -0.16 15.69
CA VAL A 39 -18.65 0.20 16.64
C VAL A 39 -18.03 1.56 16.31
N TYR A 40 -18.02 1.98 15.04
CA TYR A 40 -17.43 3.27 14.65
C TYR A 40 -18.27 4.49 15.07
N LEU A 41 -19.58 4.31 15.30
CA LEU A 41 -20.42 5.36 15.90
C LEU A 41 -20.05 5.61 17.36
N GLU A 42 -19.45 4.61 18.03
CA GLU A 42 -18.98 4.76 19.41
C GLU A 42 -17.68 5.56 19.51
N VAL A 43 -16.98 5.79 18.40
CA VAL A 43 -15.76 6.61 18.36
C VAL A 43 -16.06 8.07 18.71
N GLY A 44 -17.20 8.62 18.26
CA GLY A 44 -17.65 9.94 18.69
C GLY A 44 -17.90 10.01 20.20
N MET A 45 -18.42 8.93 20.79
CA MET A 45 -18.60 8.83 22.24
C MET A 45 -17.25 8.79 22.97
N LEU A 46 -16.28 8.02 22.45
CA LEU A 46 -14.92 7.95 22.98
C LEU A 46 -14.28 9.35 23.03
N ARG A 47 -14.32 10.09 21.92
CA ARG A 47 -13.83 11.47 21.88
C ARG A 47 -14.57 12.32 22.90
N SER A 48 -15.90 12.24 22.97
CA SER A 48 -16.71 13.03 23.89
C SER A 48 -16.29 12.84 25.35
N VAL A 49 -15.97 11.62 25.78
CA VAL A 49 -15.46 11.34 27.13
C VAL A 49 -14.07 11.94 27.38
N LEU A 50 -13.25 12.01 26.33
CA LEU A 50 -11.87 12.53 26.39
C LEU A 50 -11.76 14.03 26.09
N ARG A 51 -12.87 14.69 25.72
CA ARG A 51 -12.90 16.12 25.39
C ARG A 51 -12.33 16.94 26.55
N GLY A 52 -11.39 17.82 26.24
CA GLY A 52 -10.72 18.68 27.22
C GLY A 52 -9.57 18.03 27.99
N ASN A 53 -9.38 16.71 27.89
CA ASN A 53 -8.27 16.00 28.55
C ASN A 53 -7.18 15.55 27.56
N ALA A 54 -7.57 15.07 26.38
CA ALA A 54 -6.64 14.57 25.36
C ALA A 54 -6.79 15.34 24.04
N CYS A 55 -5.66 15.66 23.41
CA CYS A 55 -5.65 16.17 22.04
C CYS A 55 -6.15 15.08 21.07
N THR A 56 -6.93 15.45 20.05
CA THR A 56 -7.38 14.52 19.01
C THR A 56 -6.57 14.74 17.74
N LEU A 57 -5.92 13.69 17.25
CA LEU A 57 -5.16 13.68 16.00
C LEU A 57 -5.85 12.76 14.99
N ALA A 58 -6.37 13.32 13.90
CA ALA A 58 -6.94 12.55 12.80
C ALA A 58 -5.99 12.57 11.60
N LEU A 59 -5.54 11.38 11.17
CA LEU A 59 -4.60 11.19 10.07
C LEU A 59 -5.31 10.50 8.92
N THR A 60 -5.11 11.00 7.71
CA THR A 60 -5.67 10.40 6.50
C THR A 60 -4.98 10.97 5.26
N ALA A 61 -4.82 10.14 4.25
CA ALA A 61 -4.27 10.56 2.96
C ALA A 61 -5.35 11.05 1.97
N THR A 62 -6.63 10.78 2.24
CA THR A 62 -7.65 10.64 1.16
C THR A 62 -8.93 11.44 1.40
N LEU A 63 -8.89 12.42 2.29
CA LEU A 63 -10.06 13.16 2.74
C LEU A 63 -10.42 14.30 1.78
N ASN A 64 -11.59 14.24 1.17
CA ASN A 64 -12.18 15.38 0.45
C ASN A 64 -12.90 16.34 1.41
N LEU A 65 -13.31 17.52 0.92
CA LEU A 65 -13.95 18.55 1.76
C LEU A 65 -15.26 18.07 2.40
N GLU A 66 -16.10 17.35 1.66
CA GLU A 66 -17.38 16.84 2.18
C GLU A 66 -17.18 15.80 3.30
N LEU A 67 -16.22 14.88 3.14
CA LEU A 67 -15.87 13.90 4.15
C LEU A 67 -15.17 14.55 5.35
N LYS A 68 -14.45 15.66 5.15
CA LYS A 68 -13.87 16.45 6.24
C LYS A 68 -14.97 16.99 7.14
N GLU A 69 -16.00 17.62 6.59
CA GLU A 69 -17.13 18.15 7.38
C GLU A 69 -17.80 17.03 8.18
N LYS A 70 -18.11 15.90 7.52
CA LYS A 70 -18.68 14.73 8.21
C LYS A 70 -17.76 14.15 9.29
N LEU A 71 -16.45 14.14 9.06
CA LEU A 71 -15.46 13.67 10.04
C LEU A 71 -15.46 14.57 11.27
N LEU A 72 -15.45 15.89 11.07
CA LEU A 72 -15.53 16.86 12.15
C LEU A 72 -16.80 16.68 12.97
N ASP A 73 -17.95 16.50 12.30
CA ASP A 73 -19.23 16.27 12.96
C ASP A 73 -19.23 14.99 13.81
N VAL A 74 -18.80 13.86 13.24
CA VAL A 74 -18.79 12.56 13.94
C VAL A 74 -17.80 12.56 15.11
N LEU A 75 -16.66 13.22 14.98
CA LEU A 75 -15.68 13.35 16.06
C LEU A 75 -15.96 14.53 17.01
N HIS A 76 -17.06 15.26 16.80
CA HIS A 76 -17.43 16.46 17.57
C HIS A 76 -16.30 17.51 17.61
N LEU A 77 -15.51 17.61 16.55
CA LEU A 77 -14.43 18.57 16.41
C LEU A 77 -15.01 19.88 15.87
N GLU A 78 -14.88 20.96 16.65
CA GLU A 78 -15.28 22.29 16.22
C GLU A 78 -14.23 22.84 15.25
N ASP A 79 -14.65 23.40 14.11
CA ASP A 79 -13.71 23.91 13.10
C ASP A 79 -12.83 25.04 13.67
N SER A 80 -13.36 25.86 14.59
CA SER A 80 -12.61 26.91 15.32
C SER A 80 -11.50 26.38 16.24
N GLU A 81 -11.61 25.14 16.70
CA GLU A 81 -10.63 24.51 17.59
C GLU A 81 -9.73 23.52 16.83
N THR A 82 -9.95 23.34 15.53
CA THR A 82 -9.29 22.30 14.73
C THR A 82 -8.30 22.88 13.74
N VAL A 83 -7.02 22.54 13.92
CA VAL A 83 -5.98 22.89 12.94
C VAL A 83 -5.94 21.81 11.85
N CYS A 84 -6.36 22.18 10.64
CA CYS A 84 -6.28 21.30 9.48
C CYS A 84 -4.96 21.54 8.72
N VAL A 85 -4.06 20.55 8.77
CA VAL A 85 -2.80 20.59 8.01
C VAL A 85 -2.97 19.76 6.74
N VAL A 86 -3.06 20.43 5.60
CA VAL A 86 -3.12 19.79 4.28
C VAL A 86 -1.75 19.93 3.62
N ARG A 87 -1.22 18.83 3.08
CA ARG A 87 -0.01 18.85 2.25
C ARG A 87 -0.36 18.45 0.83
N ASN A 88 0.32 19.07 -0.13
CA ASN A 88 0.23 18.66 -1.52
C ASN A 88 0.79 17.23 -1.64
N PRO A 89 0.00 16.27 -2.17
CA PRO A 89 0.46 14.90 -2.32
C PRO A 89 1.44 14.71 -3.50
N ASP A 90 1.72 15.77 -4.27
CA ASP A 90 2.59 15.72 -5.45
C ASP A 90 3.97 15.09 -5.16
N ARG A 91 4.41 14.26 -6.11
CA ARG A 91 5.65 13.52 -6.08
C ARG A 91 6.37 13.75 -7.41
N PRO A 92 7.11 14.87 -7.56
CA PRO A 92 7.73 15.23 -8.83
C PRO A 92 8.80 14.23 -9.29
N ASN A 93 9.22 13.32 -8.40
CA ASN A 93 10.13 12.22 -8.70
C ASN A 93 9.45 10.98 -9.31
N ILE A 94 8.12 11.01 -9.51
CA ILE A 94 7.36 9.91 -10.12
C ILE A 94 6.96 10.32 -11.54
N THR A 95 7.40 9.55 -12.52
CA THR A 95 6.97 9.69 -13.91
C THR A 95 5.86 8.70 -14.21
N LEU A 96 4.75 9.19 -14.79
CA LEU A 96 3.60 8.37 -15.15
C LEU A 96 3.64 8.06 -16.66
N GLN A 97 3.42 6.79 -17.01
CA GLN A 97 3.30 6.36 -18.40
C GLN A 97 2.08 5.45 -18.55
N ILE A 98 1.31 5.66 -19.61
CA ILE A 98 0.10 4.87 -19.91
C ILE A 98 0.31 4.17 -21.24
N TRP A 99 0.09 2.86 -21.24
CA TRP A 99 0.22 2.02 -22.42
C TRP A 99 -1.12 1.36 -22.72
N PRO A 100 -1.81 1.75 -23.80
CA PRO A 100 -3.11 1.18 -24.15
C PRO A 100 -2.93 -0.30 -24.53
N ARG A 101 -3.73 -1.16 -23.91
CA ARG A 101 -3.73 -2.58 -24.20
C ARG A 101 -4.61 -2.88 -25.39
N ARG A 102 -4.04 -3.48 -26.44
CA ARG A 102 -4.80 -3.95 -27.60
C ARG A 102 -5.27 -5.38 -27.38
N GLU A 103 -6.42 -5.74 -27.96
CA GLU A 103 -7.01 -7.07 -27.82
C GLU A 103 -6.11 -8.19 -28.38
N SER A 104 -5.35 -7.88 -29.44
CA SER A 104 -4.32 -8.77 -30.03
C SER A 104 -3.15 -9.10 -29.09
N GLN A 105 -3.05 -8.41 -27.95
CA GLN A 105 -2.04 -8.63 -26.90
C GLN A 105 -2.61 -9.44 -25.72
N ARG A 106 -3.85 -9.94 -25.80
CA ARG A 106 -4.40 -10.84 -24.78
C ARG A 106 -3.51 -12.07 -24.66
N GLY A 107 -3.17 -12.43 -23.43
CA GLY A 107 -2.25 -13.55 -23.16
C GLY A 107 -0.78 -13.16 -23.13
N LYS A 108 -0.37 -12.06 -23.78
CA LYS A 108 1.03 -11.62 -23.88
C LYS A 108 1.43 -10.69 -22.73
N VAL A 109 2.75 -10.57 -22.50
CA VAL A 109 3.31 -9.54 -21.63
C VAL A 109 3.25 -8.20 -22.38
N PRO A 110 2.75 -7.11 -21.77
CA PRO A 110 2.79 -5.77 -22.37
C PRO A 110 4.23 -5.31 -22.62
N LEU A 111 4.46 -4.55 -23.69
CA LEU A 111 5.81 -4.13 -24.11
C LEU A 111 6.69 -3.52 -23.00
N PRO A 112 6.21 -2.60 -22.14
CA PRO A 112 7.04 -2.03 -21.07
C PRO A 112 7.48 -3.07 -20.03
N LEU A 113 6.60 -4.03 -19.73
CA LEU A 113 6.93 -5.13 -18.82
C LEU A 113 7.85 -6.13 -19.53
N GLN A 114 7.69 -6.35 -20.83
CA GLN A 114 8.59 -7.19 -21.62
C GLN A 114 10.02 -6.64 -21.61
N GLN A 115 10.20 -5.34 -21.86
CA GLN A 115 11.52 -4.69 -21.81
C GLN A 115 12.18 -4.83 -20.44
N TYR A 116 11.40 -4.67 -19.36
CA TYR A 116 11.90 -4.90 -18.00
C TYR A 116 12.36 -6.35 -17.80
N VAL A 117 11.57 -7.33 -18.27
CA VAL A 117 11.87 -8.77 -18.11
C VAL A 117 13.10 -9.18 -18.93
N GLU A 118 13.28 -8.62 -20.12
CA GLU A 118 14.47 -8.84 -20.96
C GLU A 118 15.72 -8.31 -20.25
N HIS A 119 15.67 -7.07 -19.75
CA HIS A 119 16.75 -6.47 -18.97
C HIS A 119 17.06 -7.25 -17.68
N PHE A 120 16.01 -7.66 -16.95
CA PHE A 120 16.12 -8.49 -15.75
C PHE A 120 16.90 -9.77 -16.06
N LYS A 121 16.49 -10.47 -17.12
CA LYS A 121 17.10 -11.73 -17.55
C LYS A 121 18.56 -11.54 -17.91
N GLU A 122 18.88 -10.53 -18.72
CA GLU A 122 20.24 -10.20 -19.12
C GLU A 122 21.15 -9.92 -17.91
N LYS A 123 20.70 -9.06 -16.99
CA LYS A 123 21.47 -8.70 -15.80
C LYS A 123 21.67 -9.87 -14.85
N THR A 124 20.66 -10.72 -14.69
CA THR A 124 20.78 -11.92 -13.85
C THR A 124 21.80 -12.89 -14.43
N LEU A 125 21.71 -13.20 -15.74
CA LEU A 125 22.60 -14.17 -16.39
C LEU A 125 24.04 -13.67 -16.58
N SER A 126 24.25 -12.35 -16.57
CA SER A 126 25.58 -11.73 -16.64
C SER A 126 26.22 -11.48 -15.27
N GLY A 127 25.59 -11.91 -14.17
CA GLY A 127 26.11 -11.73 -12.81
C GLY A 127 25.90 -10.33 -12.21
N HIS A 128 25.12 -9.47 -12.86
CA HIS A 128 24.83 -8.09 -12.44
C HIS A 128 23.44 -7.96 -11.79
N PHE A 129 23.02 -8.98 -11.04
CA PHE A 129 21.67 -9.03 -10.42
C PHE A 129 21.36 -7.82 -9.54
N ASN A 130 22.37 -7.31 -8.82
CA ASN A 130 22.21 -6.18 -7.92
C ASN A 130 21.86 -4.87 -8.61
N GLU A 131 22.14 -4.73 -9.90
CA GLU A 131 21.81 -3.55 -10.71
C GLU A 131 20.34 -3.53 -11.16
N ILE A 132 19.61 -4.63 -10.96
CA ILE A 132 18.18 -4.69 -11.30
C ILE A 132 17.39 -3.87 -10.28
N GLU A 133 16.57 -2.98 -10.81
CA GLU A 133 15.61 -2.17 -10.07
C GLU A 133 14.49 -3.03 -9.46
N LYS A 134 14.23 -2.86 -8.15
CA LYS A 134 13.06 -3.46 -7.50
C LYS A 134 11.78 -2.90 -8.10
N SER A 135 10.88 -3.80 -8.49
CA SER A 135 9.66 -3.48 -9.21
C SER A 135 8.46 -4.20 -8.59
N ILE A 136 7.29 -3.57 -8.63
CA ILE A 136 6.01 -4.17 -8.22
C ILE A 136 5.12 -4.27 -9.46
N LEU A 137 4.46 -5.40 -9.63
CA LEU A 137 3.41 -5.63 -10.62
C LEU A 137 2.07 -5.83 -9.90
N TYR A 138 1.23 -4.81 -9.90
CA TYR A 138 -0.15 -4.90 -9.45
C TYR A 138 -1.03 -5.54 -10.53
N CYS A 139 -1.81 -6.53 -10.13
CA CYS A 139 -2.83 -7.21 -10.90
C CYS A 139 -4.19 -7.01 -10.22
N ARG A 140 -5.25 -6.83 -11.01
CA ARG A 140 -6.61 -6.66 -10.49
C ARG A 140 -7.21 -7.95 -9.94
N GLU A 141 -6.95 -9.05 -10.60
CA GLU A 141 -7.50 -10.36 -10.25
C GLU A 141 -6.40 -11.30 -9.75
N LEU A 142 -6.74 -12.16 -8.80
CA LEU A 142 -5.81 -13.19 -8.30
C LEU A 142 -5.41 -14.17 -9.42
N ASN A 143 -6.29 -14.43 -10.37
CA ASN A 143 -5.99 -15.24 -11.55
C ASN A 143 -4.84 -14.64 -12.38
N ASP A 144 -4.78 -13.30 -12.51
CA ASP A 144 -3.71 -12.63 -13.23
C ASP A 144 -2.38 -12.73 -12.49
N VAL A 145 -2.38 -12.69 -11.15
CA VAL A 145 -1.17 -12.92 -10.34
C VAL A 145 -0.56 -14.28 -10.65
N GLY A 146 -1.37 -15.35 -10.62
CA GLY A 146 -0.92 -16.69 -10.97
C GLY A 146 -0.46 -16.81 -12.43
N ARG A 147 -1.22 -16.20 -13.35
CA ARG A 147 -0.90 -16.17 -14.79
C ARG A 147 0.45 -15.50 -15.06
N PHE A 148 0.69 -14.33 -14.46
CA PHE A 148 1.95 -13.60 -14.60
C PHE A 148 3.10 -14.34 -13.94
N PHE A 149 2.90 -14.94 -12.77
CA PHE A 149 3.95 -15.73 -12.13
C PHE A 149 4.45 -16.85 -13.04
N VAL A 150 3.55 -17.64 -13.62
CA VAL A 150 3.90 -18.72 -14.55
C VAL A 150 4.56 -18.18 -15.83
N LEU A 151 3.99 -17.13 -16.41
CA LEU A 151 4.50 -16.52 -17.65
C LEU A 151 5.91 -15.94 -17.47
N LEU A 152 6.13 -15.18 -16.40
CA LEU A 152 7.40 -14.53 -16.10
C LEU A 152 8.47 -15.57 -15.75
N ARG A 153 8.12 -16.59 -14.96
CA ARG A 153 9.03 -17.72 -14.71
C ARG A 153 9.48 -18.39 -16.00
N LYS A 154 8.57 -18.61 -16.95
CA LYS A 154 8.90 -19.19 -18.26
C LYS A 154 9.82 -18.28 -19.08
N LEU A 155 9.59 -16.97 -19.08
CA LEU A 155 10.40 -16.02 -19.84
C LEU A 155 11.81 -15.84 -19.27
N LEU A 156 11.90 -15.74 -17.93
CA LEU A 156 13.16 -15.61 -17.21
C LEU A 156 14.00 -16.89 -17.26
N GLY A 157 13.38 -18.07 -17.25
CA GLY A 157 14.09 -19.35 -17.27
C GLY A 157 14.98 -19.49 -16.03
N ALA A 158 16.28 -19.74 -16.23
CA ALA A 158 17.26 -19.84 -15.14
C ALA A 158 17.36 -18.54 -14.31
N ALA A 159 17.04 -17.37 -14.88
CA ALA A 159 17.05 -16.10 -14.16
C ALA A 159 15.89 -15.96 -13.14
N ALA A 160 14.93 -16.89 -13.10
CA ALA A 160 13.79 -16.84 -12.17
C ALA A 160 14.14 -17.34 -10.76
N VAL A 161 15.30 -17.99 -10.61
CA VAL A 161 15.82 -18.56 -9.37
C VAL A 161 17.24 -18.05 -9.14
N ASP A 162 17.67 -18.05 -7.90
CA ASP A 162 19.07 -17.80 -7.58
C ASP A 162 19.94 -18.95 -8.11
N ALA A 163 21.15 -18.63 -8.55
CA ALA A 163 22.07 -19.62 -9.13
C ALA A 163 22.70 -20.52 -8.06
N GLU A 164 22.83 -20.03 -6.82
CA GLU A 164 23.41 -20.73 -5.68
C GLU A 164 22.34 -21.44 -4.84
N ASP A 165 21.12 -20.90 -4.79
CA ASP A 165 19.97 -21.50 -4.10
C ASP A 165 18.72 -21.56 -5.00
N PRO A 166 18.41 -22.71 -5.63
CA PRO A 166 17.22 -22.87 -6.47
C PRO A 166 15.88 -22.66 -5.75
N ASP A 167 15.86 -22.77 -4.42
CA ASP A 167 14.67 -22.45 -3.61
C ASP A 167 14.55 -20.95 -3.36
N ASP A 168 15.61 -20.18 -3.59
CA ASP A 168 15.60 -18.72 -3.63
C ASP A 168 15.13 -18.20 -5.00
N ARG A 169 14.11 -17.34 -4.95
CA ARG A 169 13.40 -16.88 -6.15
C ARG A 169 13.66 -15.41 -6.37
N THR A 170 14.03 -15.07 -7.60
CA THR A 170 14.26 -13.69 -8.00
C THR A 170 12.95 -12.92 -8.22
N ILE A 171 11.81 -13.62 -8.27
CA ILE A 171 10.45 -13.08 -8.34
C ILE A 171 9.55 -13.66 -7.23
N CYS A 172 8.72 -12.81 -6.63
CA CYS A 172 7.82 -13.17 -5.53
C CYS A 172 6.36 -12.87 -5.85
N VAL A 173 5.45 -13.50 -5.10
CA VAL A 173 4.00 -13.29 -5.18
C VAL A 173 3.47 -12.90 -3.80
N TYR A 174 2.53 -11.96 -3.77
CA TYR A 174 1.80 -11.59 -2.57
C TYR A 174 0.32 -11.35 -2.88
N TYR A 175 -0.59 -11.81 -2.03
CA TYR A 175 -2.02 -11.51 -2.13
C TYR A 175 -2.73 -11.79 -0.80
N ALA A 176 -3.92 -11.21 -0.63
CA ALA A 176 -4.73 -11.47 0.57
C ALA A 176 -5.11 -12.95 0.65
N GLY A 177 -4.80 -13.59 1.77
CA GLY A 177 -5.08 -15.02 2.01
C GLY A 177 -3.93 -15.97 1.67
N ILE A 178 -2.75 -15.46 1.31
CA ILE A 178 -1.51 -16.26 1.31
C ILE A 178 -1.20 -16.75 2.74
N ASP A 179 -0.62 -17.93 2.88
CA ASP A 179 -0.23 -18.46 4.19
C ASP A 179 0.91 -17.63 4.82
N LEU A 180 0.91 -17.52 6.15
CA LEU A 180 1.88 -16.70 6.89
C LEU A 180 3.36 -17.03 6.60
N PRO A 181 3.78 -18.31 6.49
CA PRO A 181 5.14 -18.64 6.08
C PRO A 181 5.51 -18.07 4.71
N SER A 182 4.68 -18.29 3.70
CA SER A 182 4.90 -17.76 2.35
C SER A 182 4.90 -16.24 2.31
N GLU A 183 4.00 -15.59 3.06
CA GLU A 183 3.95 -14.14 3.22
C GLU A 183 5.29 -13.58 3.73
N ARG A 184 5.76 -14.11 4.86
CA ARG A 184 7.00 -13.68 5.51
C ARG A 184 8.21 -13.87 4.60
N LEU A 185 8.27 -15.02 3.92
CA LEU A 185 9.38 -15.33 3.00
C LEU A 185 9.41 -14.35 1.81
N ALA A 186 8.26 -14.11 1.18
CA ALA A 186 8.16 -13.19 0.05
C ALA A 186 8.54 -11.75 0.45
N LEU A 187 8.06 -11.28 1.62
CA LEU A 187 8.39 -9.96 2.14
C LEU A 187 9.88 -9.83 2.49
N ALA A 188 10.47 -10.81 3.17
CA ALA A 188 11.88 -10.81 3.53
C ALA A 188 12.77 -10.79 2.27
N ARG A 189 12.51 -11.66 1.29
CA ARG A 189 13.28 -11.72 0.03
C ARG A 189 13.21 -10.41 -0.76
N PHE A 190 12.03 -9.82 -0.85
CA PHE A 190 11.86 -8.56 -1.57
C PHE A 190 12.50 -7.38 -0.82
N ALA A 191 12.41 -7.36 0.52
CA ALA A 191 13.08 -6.36 1.34
C ALA A 191 14.61 -6.44 1.24
N GLU A 192 15.18 -7.65 1.35
CA GLU A 192 16.62 -7.93 1.22
C GLU A 192 17.15 -7.77 -0.21
N GLY A 193 16.25 -7.71 -1.21
CA GLY A 193 16.62 -7.54 -2.62
C GLY A 193 17.05 -8.81 -3.33
N LYS A 194 16.87 -9.98 -2.70
CA LYS A 194 16.97 -11.31 -3.32
C LYS A 194 15.88 -11.53 -4.38
N ALA A 195 14.71 -10.92 -4.17
CA ALA A 195 13.69 -10.78 -5.20
C ALA A 195 13.67 -9.35 -5.73
N LYS A 196 13.63 -9.19 -7.06
CA LYS A 196 13.58 -7.89 -7.74
C LYS A 196 12.21 -7.57 -8.31
N LEU A 197 11.31 -8.55 -8.41
CA LEU A 197 9.93 -8.32 -8.86
C LEU A 197 8.93 -8.95 -7.89
N MET A 198 8.01 -8.13 -7.37
CA MET A 198 6.84 -8.57 -6.62
C MET A 198 5.60 -8.55 -7.51
N ILE A 199 4.88 -9.65 -7.63
CA ILE A 199 3.59 -9.75 -8.34
C ILE A 199 2.48 -9.80 -7.29
N THR A 200 1.53 -8.88 -7.36
CA THR A 200 0.56 -8.75 -6.28
C THR A 200 -0.80 -8.23 -6.71
N THR A 201 -1.80 -8.40 -5.83
CA THR A 201 -3.04 -7.61 -5.84
C THR A 201 -2.90 -6.34 -4.99
N VAL A 202 -3.97 -5.54 -4.91
CA VAL A 202 -4.08 -4.35 -4.03
C VAL A 202 -3.81 -4.65 -2.54
N ALA A 203 -3.82 -5.93 -2.14
CA ALA A 203 -3.52 -6.37 -0.78
C ALA A 203 -2.11 -6.00 -0.29
N PHE A 204 -1.17 -5.78 -1.22
CA PHE A 204 0.20 -5.37 -0.90
C PHE A 204 0.26 -3.86 -0.72
N GLY A 205 0.09 -3.40 0.51
CA GLY A 205 0.18 -1.96 0.78
C GLY A 205 -0.15 -1.51 2.19
N LEU A 206 -0.99 -2.23 2.93
CA LEU A 206 -1.28 -1.89 4.32
C LEU A 206 -0.10 -2.29 5.21
N GLY A 207 0.58 -1.31 5.81
CA GLY A 207 1.62 -1.54 6.82
C GLY A 207 2.97 -2.03 6.30
N ILE A 208 3.14 -2.17 4.97
CA ILE A 208 4.39 -2.67 4.37
C ILE A 208 5.19 -1.48 3.82
N ASN A 209 6.33 -1.19 4.45
CA ASN A 209 7.34 -0.27 3.95
C ASN A 209 8.45 -1.07 3.25
N ILE A 210 8.57 -0.90 1.93
CA ILE A 210 9.65 -1.54 1.17
C ILE A 210 10.55 -0.44 0.62
N PRO A 211 11.82 -0.38 1.06
CA PRO A 211 12.74 0.58 0.53
C PRO A 211 13.09 0.25 -0.94
N ASP A 212 13.44 1.30 -1.68
CA ASP A 212 14.11 1.21 -2.98
C ASP A 212 13.31 0.64 -4.16
N VAL A 213 11.98 0.66 -4.11
CA VAL A 213 11.14 0.37 -5.29
C VAL A 213 11.30 1.49 -6.34
N ARG A 214 11.68 1.13 -7.56
CA ARG A 214 11.90 2.10 -8.67
C ARG A 214 10.91 1.97 -9.81
N ARG A 215 10.08 0.92 -9.80
CA ARG A 215 9.06 0.74 -10.82
C ARG A 215 7.80 0.15 -10.22
N VAL A 216 6.67 0.70 -10.62
CA VAL A 216 5.35 0.13 -10.33
C VAL A 216 4.65 -0.07 -11.67
N HIS A 217 4.22 -1.30 -11.91
CA HIS A 217 3.47 -1.70 -13.08
C HIS A 217 2.04 -2.01 -12.67
N HIS A 218 1.07 -1.44 -13.38
CA HIS A 218 -0.33 -1.77 -13.22
C HIS A 218 -0.82 -2.59 -14.41
N TYR A 219 -1.21 -3.83 -14.15
CA TYR A 219 -1.92 -4.64 -15.11
C TYR A 219 -3.43 -4.52 -14.90
N GLY A 220 -4.03 -3.70 -15.76
CA GLY A 220 -5.40 -3.24 -15.61
C GLY A 220 -5.46 -1.91 -14.89
N ALA A 221 -6.53 -1.15 -15.15
CA ALA A 221 -6.75 0.10 -14.44
C ALA A 221 -7.08 -0.18 -12.96
N PRO A 222 -6.49 0.56 -12.01
CA PRO A 222 -6.93 0.59 -10.61
C PRO A 222 -8.42 0.94 -10.52
N ALA A 223 -9.11 0.57 -9.44
CA ALA A 223 -10.54 0.86 -9.33
C ALA A 223 -10.81 2.36 -9.21
N THR A 224 -9.89 3.07 -8.55
CA THR A 224 -9.99 4.50 -8.30
C THR A 224 -8.63 5.19 -8.48
N VAL A 225 -8.66 6.50 -8.72
CA VAL A 225 -7.45 7.35 -8.71
C VAL A 225 -6.73 7.28 -7.36
N LEU A 226 -7.50 7.07 -6.29
CA LEU A 226 -6.96 7.00 -4.94
C LEU A 226 -6.17 5.72 -4.69
N GLU A 227 -6.72 4.57 -5.08
CA GLU A 227 -5.99 3.30 -5.09
C GLU A 227 -4.70 3.44 -5.89
N TYR A 228 -4.80 4.00 -7.11
CA TYR A 228 -3.64 4.25 -7.96
C TYR A 228 -2.57 5.08 -7.23
N TRP A 229 -2.96 6.19 -6.60
CA TRP A 229 -2.04 7.08 -5.91
C TRP A 229 -1.35 6.41 -4.72
N GLN A 230 -2.07 5.60 -3.96
CA GLN A 230 -1.51 4.81 -2.85
C GLN A 230 -0.55 3.72 -3.33
N GLU A 231 -0.86 3.08 -4.47
CA GLU A 231 -0.06 2.03 -5.07
C GLU A 231 1.25 2.57 -5.66
N ILE A 232 1.24 3.72 -6.33
CA ILE A 232 2.47 4.37 -6.84
C ILE A 232 3.25 5.10 -5.74
N GLY A 233 2.61 5.47 -4.63
CA GLY A 233 3.25 6.11 -3.48
C GLY A 233 4.34 5.27 -2.81
N ARG A 234 4.48 3.98 -3.22
CA ARG A 234 5.53 3.04 -2.79
C ARG A 234 6.92 3.38 -3.30
N PHE A 235 7.05 4.30 -4.27
CA PHE A 235 8.33 4.89 -4.57
C PHE A 235 8.91 5.54 -3.31
N PRO A 236 10.22 5.36 -3.02
CA PRO A 236 10.85 6.01 -1.89
C PRO A 236 10.67 7.52 -2.00
N ILE A 237 10.43 8.15 -0.85
CA ILE A 237 10.49 9.61 -0.76
C ILE A 237 11.95 9.96 -1.01
N ALA A 238 12.21 10.63 -2.13
CA ALA A 238 13.52 11.20 -2.38
C ALA A 238 13.70 12.32 -1.33
N TYR A 239 14.34 12.00 -0.21
CA TYR A 239 14.99 13.05 0.56
C TYR A 239 16.01 13.70 -0.36
N SER A 240 15.90 15.02 -0.50
CA SER A 240 16.72 15.87 -1.36
C SER A 240 18.17 15.40 -1.41
N GLY A 241 18.62 14.90 -2.57
CA GLY A 241 20.05 14.73 -2.87
C GLY A 241 20.48 13.46 -3.60
N ALA A 242 19.68 12.39 -3.66
CA ALA A 242 20.27 11.07 -3.96
C ALA A 242 20.00 10.45 -5.35
N TYR A 243 19.26 11.08 -6.27
CA TYR A 243 19.03 10.46 -7.58
C TYR A 243 19.27 11.40 -8.77
N PRO A 244 20.25 11.10 -9.64
CA PRO A 244 20.33 11.75 -10.95
C PRO A 244 19.07 11.39 -11.74
N ARG A 245 18.49 12.41 -12.39
CA ARG A 245 17.47 12.20 -13.42
C ARG A 245 18.16 11.48 -14.59
N LEU A 246 17.66 10.30 -14.96
CA LEU A 246 17.97 9.66 -16.24
C LEU A 246 17.12 10.31 -17.33
#